data_AF-A0A0P9MRH5-F1
#
_entry.id   AF-A0A0P9MRH5-F1
#
_cell.length_a   1.000
_cell.length_b   1.000
_cell.length_c   1.000
_cell.angle_alpha   90.00
_cell.angle_beta   90.00
_cell.angle_gamma   90.00
#
_symmetry.space_group_name_H-M   'P 1'
#
loop_
_entity.id
_entity.type
_entity.pdbx_description
1 polymer ?
#
loop_
_entity_poly.entity_id
_entity_poly.type
_entity_poly.pdbx_seq_one_letter_code
_entity_poly.pdbx_strand_id
1 'polypeptide(L)'
;MKTNFDRWVDALIARYKLPTPPGKQFEDEVYRFMVNDDIPVKIYGERDGCIYLHSTLGAYQDKYEGFSRELLQANDFSLKNPCLILGLDNQYNLILHARLLPADIEGAQGIASFEHFIDSSSAIKNHFNLK
;
A
#
# COMPACT_ATOMS: atom_id res chain seq x y z
N MET A 1 -19.12 -14.14 -11.58
CA MET A 1 -18.93 -14.63 -10.19
C MET A 1 -17.82 -13.78 -9.58
N LYS A 2 -18.01 -13.21 -8.36
CA LYS A 2 -16.97 -12.39 -7.71
C LYS A 2 -15.82 -13.26 -7.21
N THR A 3 -14.59 -12.88 -7.55
CA THR A 3 -13.34 -13.51 -7.08
C THR A 3 -13.10 -13.22 -5.59
N ASN A 4 -12.15 -13.92 -4.97
CA ASN A 4 -11.74 -13.62 -3.59
C ASN A 4 -11.18 -12.20 -3.48
N PHE A 5 -10.43 -11.76 -4.49
CA PHE A 5 -9.94 -10.39 -4.60
C PHE A 5 -11.08 -9.37 -4.63
N ASP A 6 -12.09 -9.57 -5.49
CA ASP A 6 -13.26 -8.67 -5.56
C ASP A 6 -13.96 -8.53 -4.20
N ARG A 7 -14.16 -9.64 -3.49
CA ARG A 7 -14.82 -9.64 -2.18
C ARG A 7 -14.00 -8.95 -1.10
N TRP A 8 -12.68 -9.13 -1.13
CA TRP A 8 -11.78 -8.45 -0.22
C TRP A 8 -11.79 -6.93 -0.47
N VAL A 9 -11.74 -6.51 -1.73
CA VAL A 9 -11.87 -5.08 -2.10
C VAL A 9 -13.22 -4.51 -1.67
N ASP A 10 -14.33 -5.22 -1.88
CA ASP A 10 -15.66 -4.81 -1.40
C ASP A 10 -15.67 -4.61 0.13
N ALA A 11 -15.02 -5.52 0.87
CA ALA A 11 -14.92 -5.42 2.32
C ALA A 11 -14.10 -4.20 2.76
N LEU A 12 -13.02 -3.87 2.06
CA LEU A 12 -12.23 -2.65 2.30
C LEU A 12 -13.07 -1.39 2.03
N ILE A 13 -13.80 -1.35 0.92
CA ILE A 13 -14.69 -0.23 0.58
C ILE A 13 -15.71 0.00 1.69
N ALA A 14 -16.35 -1.07 2.16
CA ALA A 14 -17.32 -0.99 3.24
C ALA A 14 -16.68 -0.56 4.58
N ARG A 15 -15.53 -1.12 4.93
CA ARG A 15 -14.79 -0.85 6.17
C ARG A 15 -14.38 0.61 6.29
N TYR A 16 -13.84 1.18 5.21
CA TYR A 16 -13.30 2.54 5.17
C TYR A 16 -14.27 3.58 4.59
N LYS A 17 -15.50 3.17 4.25
CA LYS A 17 -16.50 4.02 3.58
C LYS A 17 -15.95 4.72 2.34
N LEU A 18 -15.13 3.99 1.59
CA LEU A 18 -14.45 4.54 0.41
C LEU A 18 -15.47 4.77 -0.71
N PRO A 19 -15.27 5.78 -1.56
CA PRO A 19 -16.11 5.94 -2.73
C PRO A 19 -16.03 4.67 -3.58
N THR A 20 -17.18 4.19 -4.04
CA THR A 20 -17.22 3.06 -4.96
C THR A 20 -16.39 3.42 -6.18
N PRO A 21 -15.35 2.64 -6.50
CA PRO A 21 -14.45 2.92 -7.61
C PRO A 21 -15.26 3.09 -8.91
N PRO A 22 -14.96 4.10 -9.75
CA PRO A 22 -15.38 4.02 -11.13
C PRO A 22 -14.71 2.74 -11.66
N GLY A 23 -15.49 1.73 -12.04
CA GLY A 23 -14.99 0.37 -12.28
C GLY A 23 -13.70 0.31 -13.13
N LYS A 24 -12.94 -0.79 -12.97
CA LYS A 24 -11.65 -1.11 -13.62
C LYS A 24 -11.20 -0.11 -14.69
N GLN A 25 -10.33 0.83 -14.32
CA GLN A 25 -9.82 1.86 -15.24
C GLN A 25 -8.68 1.37 -16.15
N PHE A 26 -8.07 0.21 -15.85
CA PHE A 26 -6.93 -0.35 -16.59
C PHE A 26 -7.11 -1.87 -16.74
N GLU A 27 -6.46 -2.47 -17.75
CA GLU A 27 -6.54 -3.92 -18.05
C GLU A 27 -6.03 -4.79 -16.90
N ASP A 28 -5.03 -4.31 -16.16
CA ASP A 28 -4.52 -4.94 -14.94
C ASP A 28 -5.11 -4.17 -13.75
N GLU A 29 -6.13 -4.73 -13.12
CA GLU A 29 -7.09 -4.06 -12.22
C GLU A 29 -6.44 -3.15 -11.18
N VAL A 30 -6.68 -1.83 -11.28
CA VAL A 30 -6.21 -0.86 -10.29
C VAL A 30 -7.39 -0.25 -9.55
N TYR A 31 -7.57 -0.67 -8.30
CA TYR A 31 -8.37 0.08 -7.35
C TYR A 31 -7.52 1.19 -6.74
N ARG A 32 -7.99 2.43 -6.79
CA ARG A 32 -7.32 3.59 -6.20
C ARG A 32 -8.20 4.19 -5.14
N PHE A 33 -7.65 4.32 -3.94
CA PHE A 33 -8.34 4.82 -2.76
C PHE A 33 -7.55 5.95 -2.13
N MET A 34 -8.27 6.92 -1.57
CA MET A 34 -7.73 7.79 -0.54
C MET A 34 -8.25 7.26 0.79
N VAL A 35 -7.36 6.74 1.63
CA VAL A 35 -7.71 6.23 2.96
C VAL A 35 -7.41 7.31 4.00
N ASN A 36 -8.36 7.55 4.91
CA ASN A 36 -8.28 8.58 5.94
C ASN A 36 -7.95 9.99 5.39
N ASP A 37 -8.47 10.29 4.19
CA ASP A 37 -8.29 11.56 3.45
C ASP A 37 -6.85 11.96 3.06
N ASP A 38 -5.84 11.16 3.41
CA ASP A 38 -4.43 11.56 3.25
C ASP A 38 -3.47 10.45 2.78
N ILE A 39 -3.89 9.18 2.80
CA ILE A 39 -3.04 8.05 2.38
C ILE A 39 -3.53 7.53 1.02
N PRO A 40 -2.86 7.90 -0.09
CA PRO A 40 -3.21 7.40 -1.41
C PRO A 40 -2.74 5.95 -1.54
N VAL A 41 -3.68 5.01 -1.66
CA VAL A 41 -3.37 3.60 -1.86
C VAL A 41 -3.89 3.11 -3.19
N LYS A 42 -3.01 2.40 -3.90
CA LYS A 42 -3.33 1.68 -5.12
C LYS A 42 -3.22 0.19 -4.81
N ILE A 43 -4.27 -0.55 -5.15
CA ILE A 43 -4.36 -2.00 -5.02
C ILE A 43 -4.43 -2.60 -6.41
N TYR A 44 -3.54 -3.55 -6.68
CA TYR A 44 -3.45 -4.22 -7.98
C TYR A 44 -3.54 -5.72 -7.80
N GLY A 45 -4.37 -6.38 -8.61
CA GLY A 45 -4.24 -7.81 -8.86
C GLY A 45 -3.43 -8.01 -10.13
N GLU A 46 -2.33 -8.74 -10.06
CA GLU A 46 -1.47 -9.01 -11.21
C GLU A 46 -1.70 -10.40 -11.81
N ARG A 47 -1.25 -10.57 -13.05
CA ARG A 47 -1.38 -11.85 -13.79
C ARG A 47 -0.55 -12.97 -13.18
N ASP A 48 0.47 -12.62 -12.39
CA ASP A 48 1.29 -13.56 -11.64
C ASP A 48 0.57 -14.16 -10.42
N GLY A 49 -0.68 -13.75 -10.17
CA GLY A 49 -1.50 -14.21 -9.06
C GLY A 49 -1.19 -13.52 -7.73
N CYS A 50 -0.36 -12.48 -7.73
CA CYS A 50 -0.08 -11.68 -6.55
C CYS A 50 -0.98 -10.44 -6.48
N ILE A 51 -1.11 -9.92 -5.26
CA ILE A 51 -1.80 -8.66 -4.97
C ILE A 51 -0.76 -7.67 -4.46
N TYR A 52 -0.83 -6.45 -4.96
CA TYR A 52 0.14 -5.41 -4.62
C TYR A 52 -0.56 -4.24 -3.96
N LEU A 53 -0.01 -3.81 -2.83
CA LEU A 53 -0.35 -2.57 -2.16
C LEU A 53 0.76 -1.57 -2.42
N HIS A 54 0.38 -0.38 -2.89
CA HIS A 54 1.31 0.69 -3.20
C HIS A 54 0.77 2.03 -2.69
N SER A 55 1.60 2.74 -1.94
CA SER A 55 1.28 4.05 -1.40
C SER A 55 2.38 5.04 -1.75
N THR A 56 2.02 6.17 -2.36
CA THR A 56 2.94 7.28 -2.63
C THR A 56 2.83 8.27 -1.48
N LEU A 57 3.85 8.34 -0.63
CA LEU A 57 3.83 9.08 0.64
C LEU A 57 4.17 10.56 0.48
N GLY A 58 4.85 10.94 -0.60
CA GLY A 58 5.17 12.32 -0.92
C GLY A 58 6.58 12.48 -1.49
N ALA A 59 6.86 13.67 -2.03
CA ALA A 59 8.14 13.98 -2.65
C ALA A 59 9.25 14.11 -1.60
N TYR A 60 10.34 13.38 -1.78
CA TYR A 60 11.56 13.62 -1.04
C TYR A 60 12.28 14.83 -1.63
N GLN A 61 12.61 15.82 -0.80
CA GLN A 61 13.28 17.05 -1.21
C GLN A 61 14.66 17.16 -0.55
N ASP A 62 15.57 16.23 -0.86
CA ASP A 62 17.06 16.30 -0.80
C ASP A 62 17.74 17.04 0.38
N LYS A 63 17.12 17.07 1.57
CA LYS A 63 17.63 17.86 2.71
C LYS A 63 18.24 17.03 3.83
N TYR A 64 18.35 15.71 3.69
CA TYR A 64 18.73 14.84 4.80
C TYR A 64 19.83 13.84 4.44
N GLU A 65 21.06 14.12 4.87
CA GLU A 65 22.23 13.22 4.67
C GLU A 65 22.02 11.82 5.27
N GLY A 66 21.19 11.69 6.32
CA GLY A 66 20.84 10.40 6.93
C GLY A 66 19.77 9.60 6.20
N PHE A 67 19.10 10.18 5.20
CA PHE A 67 17.89 9.62 4.60
C PHE A 67 18.14 8.26 3.98
N SER A 68 19.19 8.16 3.16
CA SER A 68 19.52 6.90 2.48
C SER A 68 19.82 5.78 3.47
N ARG A 69 20.42 6.10 4.62
CA ARG A 69 20.69 5.12 5.67
C ARG A 69 19.40 4.68 6.38
N GLU A 70 18.57 5.63 6.77
CA GLU A 70 17.28 5.33 7.41
C GLU A 70 16.35 4.55 6.47
N LEU A 71 16.33 4.91 5.19
CA LEU A 71 15.60 4.20 4.15
C LEU A 71 16.07 2.75 4.05
N LEU A 72 17.38 2.50 4.01
CA LEU A 72 17.92 1.14 3.97
C LEU A 72 17.60 0.36 5.26
N GLN A 73 17.72 0.99 6.42
CA GLN A 73 17.40 0.38 7.72
C GLN A 73 15.90 0.04 7.86
N ALA A 74 15.01 0.87 7.31
CA ALA A 74 13.58 0.58 7.27
C ALA A 74 13.27 -0.69 6.47
N ASN A 75 14.18 -1.12 5.60
CA ASN A 75 14.10 -2.35 4.81
C ASN A 75 14.94 -3.49 5.39
N ASP A 76 15.40 -3.38 6.65
CA ASP A 76 16.11 -4.48 7.31
C ASP A 76 15.29 -5.76 7.26
N PHE A 77 15.99 -6.88 7.06
CA PHE A 77 15.36 -8.18 6.91
C PHE A 77 14.47 -8.50 8.11
N SER A 78 13.24 -8.94 7.83
CA SER A 78 12.33 -9.45 8.84
C SER A 78 11.44 -10.55 8.29
N LEU A 79 10.92 -11.38 9.19
CA LEU A 79 9.90 -12.39 8.90
C LEU A 79 8.47 -11.86 9.15
N LYS A 80 8.30 -10.53 9.24
CA LYS A 80 6.99 -9.92 9.46
C LYS A 80 6.17 -9.99 8.17
N ASN A 81 4.88 -10.25 8.32
CA ASN A 81 3.91 -10.25 7.23
C ASN A 81 2.81 -9.21 7.47
N PRO A 82 2.43 -8.42 6.46
CA PRO A 82 3.08 -8.33 5.15
C PRO A 82 4.49 -7.73 5.22
N CYS A 83 5.38 -8.19 4.33
CA CYS A 83 6.69 -7.58 4.16
C CYS A 83 6.51 -6.21 3.48
N LEU A 84 6.89 -5.16 4.19
CA LEU A 84 6.81 -3.78 3.73
C LEU A 84 8.15 -3.35 3.17
N ILE A 85 8.14 -2.77 1.97
CA ILE A 85 9.33 -2.28 1.29
C ILE A 85 9.16 -0.78 1.07
N LEU A 86 10.09 -0.01 1.62
CA LEU A 86 10.14 1.45 1.48
C LEU A 86 11.18 1.80 0.39
N GLY A 87 10.80 2.61 -0.58
CA GLY A 87 11.68 2.97 -1.69
C GLY A 87 11.40 4.35 -2.26
N LEU A 88 12.12 4.70 -3.32
CA LEU A 88 11.86 5.90 -4.11
C LEU A 88 11.37 5.50 -5.51
N ASP A 89 10.39 6.23 -6.04
CA ASP A 89 10.04 6.16 -7.46
C ASP A 89 11.02 6.98 -8.33
N ASN A 90 10.79 6.99 -9.65
CA ASN A 90 11.60 7.72 -10.61
C ASN A 90 11.42 9.24 -10.58
N GLN A 91 10.48 9.76 -9.78
CA GLN A 91 10.33 11.19 -9.47
C GLN A 91 10.82 11.54 -8.06
N TYR A 92 11.52 10.62 -7.38
CA TYR A 92 11.96 10.78 -6.00
C TYR A 92 10.82 10.94 -4.99
N ASN A 93 9.64 10.39 -5.25
CA ASN A 93 8.63 10.23 -4.21
C ASN A 93 8.94 9.00 -3.36
N LEU A 94 8.76 9.14 -2.05
CA LEU A 94 8.81 8.02 -1.13
C LEU A 94 7.59 7.13 -1.36
N ILE A 95 7.83 5.84 -1.58
CA ILE A 95 6.80 4.84 -1.83
C ILE A 95 6.89 3.71 -0.82
N LEU A 96 5.75 3.31 -0.26
CA LEU A 96 5.61 2.08 0.49
C LEU A 96 4.93 1.03 -0.38
N HIS A 97 5.52 -0.16 -0.42
CA HIS A 97 5.04 -1.26 -1.23
C HIS A 97 4.91 -2.54 -0.39
N ALA A 98 3.88 -3.34 -0.67
CA ALA A 98 3.75 -4.68 -0.12
C ALA A 98 3.18 -5.63 -1.17
N ARG A 99 3.66 -6.88 -1.14
CA ARG A 99 3.10 -7.98 -1.93
C ARG A 99 2.36 -8.93 -1.01
N LEU A 100 1.12 -9.25 -1.38
CA LEU A 100 0.25 -10.21 -0.72
C LEU A 100 -0.03 -11.38 -1.66
N LEU A 101 -0.08 -12.58 -1.11
CA LEU A 101 -0.59 -13.75 -1.82
C LEU A 101 -2.12 -13.81 -1.70
N PRO A 102 -2.81 -14.54 -2.58
CA PRO A 102 -4.26 -14.72 -2.47
C PRO A 102 -4.71 -15.28 -1.12
N ALA A 103 -3.88 -16.11 -0.48
CA ALA A 103 -4.14 -16.65 0.86
C ALA A 103 -4.07 -15.58 1.97
N ASP A 104 -3.28 -14.51 1.77
CA ASP A 104 -3.09 -13.46 2.78
C ASP A 104 -4.29 -12.51 2.86
N ILE A 105 -5.14 -12.48 1.82
CA ILE A 105 -6.34 -11.63 1.76
C ILE A 105 -7.61 -12.33 2.26
N GLU A 106 -7.52 -13.57 2.74
CA GLU A 106 -8.67 -14.32 3.21
C GLU A 106 -9.11 -13.89 4.62
N GLY A 107 -10.43 -13.74 4.79
CA GLY A 107 -11.04 -13.48 6.10
C GLY A 107 -10.54 -12.21 6.78
N ALA A 108 -10.39 -12.27 8.11
CA ALA A 108 -9.96 -11.14 8.93
C ALA A 108 -8.48 -10.77 8.74
N GLN A 109 -7.64 -11.74 8.35
CA GLN A 109 -6.20 -11.52 8.17
C GLN A 109 -5.92 -10.58 7.00
N GLY A 110 -6.72 -10.65 5.94
CA GLY A 110 -6.61 -9.74 4.79
C GLY A 110 -6.88 -8.29 5.15
N ILE A 111 -7.87 -8.05 6.02
CA ILE A 111 -8.17 -6.70 6.51
C ILE A 111 -7.04 -6.21 7.43
N ALA A 112 -6.57 -7.04 8.34
CA ALA A 112 -5.47 -6.69 9.26
C ALA A 112 -4.17 -6.37 8.50
N SER A 113 -3.86 -7.12 7.43
CA SER A 113 -2.68 -6.87 6.60
C SER A 113 -2.77 -5.53 5.85
N PHE A 114 -3.97 -5.19 5.37
CA PHE A 114 -4.22 -3.87 4.78
C PHE A 114 -4.14 -2.75 5.82
N GLU A 115 -4.76 -2.91 6.99
CA GLU A 115 -4.69 -1.96 8.10
C GLU A 115 -3.24 -1.69 8.52
N HIS A 116 -2.43 -2.75 8.67
CA HIS A 116 -1.01 -2.63 8.97
C HIS A 116 -0.25 -1.81 7.91
N PHE A 117 -0.58 -2.01 6.63
CA PHE A 117 0.00 -1.23 5.53
C PHE A 117 -0.39 0.26 5.60
N ILE A 118 -1.66 0.57 5.91
CA ILE A 118 -2.14 1.95 6.09
C ILE A 118 -1.48 2.64 7.27
N ASP A 119 -1.44 1.98 8.42
CA ASP A 119 -0.84 2.52 9.64
C ASP A 119 0.66 2.79 9.43
N SER A 120 1.36 1.86 8.78
CA SER A 120 2.78 2.02 8.44
C SER A 120 3.00 3.16 7.43
N SER A 121 2.13 3.30 6.43
CA SER A 121 2.17 4.42 5.48
C SER A 121 2.07 5.76 6.20
N SER A 122 1.10 5.89 7.11
CA SER A 122 0.89 7.11 7.91
C SER A 122 2.07 7.39 8.84
N ALA A 123 2.56 6.37 9.56
CA ALA A 123 3.70 6.51 10.45
C ALA A 123 4.96 6.98 9.70
N ILE A 124 5.24 6.41 8.53
CA ILE A 124 6.40 6.79 7.70
C ILE A 124 6.22 8.20 7.13
N LYS A 125 5.03 8.52 6.60
CA LYS A 125 4.72 9.87 6.09
C LYS A 125 4.99 10.94 7.17
N ASN A 126 4.53 10.67 8.40
CA ASN A 126 4.76 11.55 9.55
C ASN A 126 6.22 11.62 9.99
N HIS A 127 6.94 10.47 10.03
CA HIS A 127 8.36 10.42 10.41
C HIS A 127 9.24 11.29 9.49
N PHE A 128 8.99 11.24 8.18
CA PHE A 128 9.71 12.04 7.19
C PHE A 128 9.11 13.43 6.95
N ASN A 129 8.05 13.81 7.68
CA ASN A 129 7.34 15.09 7.56
C ASN A 129 6.97 15.42 6.09
N LEU A 130 6.45 14.42 5.38
CA LEU A 130 6.04 14.54 3.99
C LEU A 130 4.64 15.17 3.91
N LYS A 131 4.45 16.06 2.93
CA LYS A 131 3.15 16.69 2.66
C LYS A 131 2.26 15.76 1.86
#